data_AF-A0A6A8DPT8-F1
#
_entry.id   AF-A0A6A8DPT8-F1
#
_cell.length_a   1.000
_cell.length_b   1.000
_cell.length_c   1.000
_cell.angle_alpha   90.00
_cell.angle_beta   90.00
_cell.angle_gamma   90.00
#
_symmetry.space_group_name_H-M   'P 1'
#
loop_
_entity.id
_entity.type
_entity.pdbx_description
1 polymer ?
#
loop_
_entity_poly.entity_id
_entity_poly.type
_entity_poly.pdbx_seq_one_letter_code
_entity_poly.pdbx_strand_id
1 'polypeptide(L)'
;MRTRYTVLAALLFILFLLVYFTINQMEAPDKKQSYSSNSPTIISLSHVEAAITVQGFNLEKADLPRENVFIQKLNGVSPKAYFIDGRTLSIYEFPTEDARKKGMDDFEEQTTTIDLEAYKTYPIKNLLVFYVEGTMAINDKLNTTLTSLATERTLIPLEEKNGVDFLASEKKTLPNNFHERALTREYPPHFSYLVYKVEKQQDYEEVSRLYQLETSLQEVNFAENDVFFIGLNESGSCPYDLKWVENKAALSSISFELTLPPETEECTSDATPRTFVVQVSNEISNHQENLLMIESDSNTVVPILAR
;
A
#
# COMPACT_ATOMS: atom_id res chain seq x y z
N MET A 1 -8.99 64.68 -49.87
CA MET A 1 -8.55 64.62 -48.46
C MET A 1 -9.14 63.45 -47.67
N ARG A 2 -10.44 63.10 -47.81
CA ARG A 2 -11.10 62.03 -47.01
C ARG A 2 -10.54 60.61 -47.16
N THR A 3 -10.00 60.22 -48.32
CA THR A 3 -9.50 58.86 -48.59
C THR A 3 -8.12 58.56 -48.02
N ARG A 4 -7.31 59.59 -47.71
CA ARG A 4 -5.97 59.38 -47.12
C ARG A 4 -6.03 59.08 -45.61
N TYR A 5 -7.02 59.61 -44.92
CA TYR A 5 -7.22 59.37 -43.48
C TYR A 5 -7.77 57.98 -43.18
N THR A 6 -8.56 57.40 -44.08
CA THR A 6 -9.14 56.06 -43.92
C THR A 6 -8.08 54.97 -44.02
N VAL A 7 -7.12 55.11 -44.95
CA VAL A 7 -6.02 54.15 -45.10
C VAL A 7 -5.04 54.26 -43.92
N LEU A 8 -4.77 55.48 -43.43
CA LEU A 8 -3.90 55.68 -42.28
C LEU A 8 -4.50 55.15 -40.98
N ALA A 9 -5.81 55.30 -40.77
CA ALA A 9 -6.52 54.76 -39.61
C ALA A 9 -6.54 53.23 -39.61
N ALA A 10 -6.72 52.59 -40.78
CA ALA A 10 -6.67 51.14 -40.90
C ALA A 10 -5.27 50.57 -40.60
N LEU A 11 -4.21 51.24 -41.08
CA LEU A 11 -2.83 50.85 -40.79
C LEU A 11 -2.48 50.99 -39.30
N LEU A 12 -2.93 52.07 -38.65
CA LEU A 12 -2.73 52.26 -37.21
C LEU A 12 -3.48 51.20 -36.38
N PHE A 13 -4.69 50.81 -36.80
CA PHE A 13 -5.46 49.77 -36.12
C PHE A 13 -4.81 48.39 -36.24
N ILE A 14 -4.27 48.05 -37.42
CA ILE A 14 -3.52 46.81 -37.63
C ILE A 14 -2.22 46.82 -36.81
N LEU A 15 -1.52 47.95 -36.73
CA LEU A 15 -0.32 48.08 -35.89
C LEU A 15 -0.67 47.89 -34.40
N PHE A 16 -1.80 48.44 -33.95
CA PHE A 16 -2.29 48.25 -32.59
C PHE A 16 -2.63 46.78 -32.29
N LEU A 17 -3.26 46.07 -33.23
CA LEU A 17 -3.55 44.63 -33.09
C LEU A 17 -2.28 43.78 -33.05
N LEU A 18 -1.26 44.12 -33.85
CA LEU A 18 0.02 43.40 -33.85
C LEU A 18 0.81 43.63 -32.55
N VAL A 19 0.79 44.84 -32.00
CA VAL A 19 1.40 45.14 -30.69
C VAL A 19 0.63 44.46 -29.55
N TYR A 20 -0.70 44.39 -29.62
CA TYR A 20 -1.52 43.67 -28.64
C TYR A 20 -1.25 42.15 -28.65
N PHE A 21 -0.93 41.59 -29.83
CA PHE A 21 -0.64 40.17 -29.97
C PHE A 21 0.75 39.79 -29.45
N THR A 22 1.74 40.68 -29.55
CA THR A 22 3.10 40.40 -29.04
C THR A 22 3.23 40.59 -27.53
N ILE A 23 2.44 41.49 -26.92
CA ILE A 23 2.44 41.69 -25.45
C ILE A 23 1.81 40.48 -24.72
N ASN A 24 0.90 39.75 -25.34
CA ASN A 24 0.28 38.55 -24.74
C ASN A 24 1.13 37.26 -24.84
N GLN A 25 2.36 37.34 -25.38
CA GLN A 25 3.28 36.20 -25.51
C GLN A 25 4.52 36.30 -24.59
N MET A 26 4.54 37.21 -23.61
CA MET A 26 5.59 37.25 -22.58
C MET A 26 5.06 36.67 -21.26
N GLU A 27 5.57 35.47 -20.96
CA GLU A 27 5.80 34.90 -19.62
C GLU A 27 4.62 34.92 -18.64
N ALA A 28 3.87 33.81 -18.61
CA ALA A 28 3.46 33.28 -17.32
C ALA A 28 4.72 32.65 -16.67
N PRO A 29 5.11 33.04 -15.44
CA PRO A 29 6.12 32.31 -14.70
C PRO A 29 5.64 30.88 -14.52
N ASP A 30 6.56 29.97 -14.83
CA ASP A 30 6.48 28.53 -14.66
C ASP A 30 5.71 28.18 -13.38
N LYS A 31 4.42 27.88 -13.54
CA LYS A 31 3.64 27.27 -12.47
C LYS A 31 4.27 25.90 -12.30
N LYS A 32 5.17 25.80 -11.32
CA LYS A 32 5.55 24.53 -10.70
C LYS A 32 4.26 23.74 -10.50
N GLN A 33 4.02 22.78 -11.39
CA GLN A 33 3.05 21.74 -11.17
C GLN A 33 3.56 21.02 -9.94
N SER A 34 2.96 21.35 -8.80
CA SER A 34 2.79 20.40 -7.72
C SER A 34 2.16 19.18 -8.37
N TYR A 35 2.97 18.15 -8.61
CA TYR A 35 2.48 16.81 -8.85
C TYR A 35 1.81 16.35 -7.56
N SER A 36 0.59 16.82 -7.31
CA SER A 36 -0.40 16.01 -6.62
C SER A 36 -0.69 14.87 -7.59
N SER A 37 0.07 13.79 -7.45
CA SER A 37 -0.17 12.52 -8.13
C SER A 37 -1.47 11.93 -7.58
N ASN A 38 -2.60 12.50 -7.99
CA ASN A 38 -3.93 11.90 -7.85
C ASN A 38 -4.17 10.92 -9.00
N SER A 39 -3.15 10.13 -9.38
CA SER A 39 -3.41 8.92 -10.13
C SER A 39 -4.19 7.99 -9.21
N PRO A 40 -5.36 7.47 -9.63
CA PRO A 40 -6.16 6.61 -8.77
C PRO A 40 -5.33 5.39 -8.38
N THR A 41 -5.14 5.18 -7.07
CA THR A 41 -4.42 4.01 -6.54
C THR A 41 -5.17 2.74 -6.96
N ILE A 42 -4.59 2.00 -7.91
CA ILE A 42 -5.10 0.70 -8.37
C ILE A 42 -4.56 -0.37 -7.43
N ILE A 43 -5.44 -1.20 -6.89
CA ILE A 43 -5.08 -2.35 -6.06
C ILE A 43 -5.09 -3.60 -6.95
N SER A 44 -4.02 -4.39 -6.85
CA SER A 44 -3.91 -5.64 -7.60
C SER A 44 -4.67 -6.77 -6.92
N LEU A 45 -5.06 -7.78 -7.68
CA LEU A 45 -5.67 -8.98 -7.10
C LEU A 45 -4.75 -9.71 -6.09
N SER A 46 -3.43 -9.74 -6.36
CA SER A 46 -2.45 -10.35 -5.45
C SER A 46 -2.40 -9.69 -4.07
N HIS A 47 -2.77 -8.41 -3.97
CA HIS A 47 -2.88 -7.71 -2.70
C HIS A 47 -3.97 -8.25 -1.80
N VAL A 48 -5.14 -8.48 -2.38
CA VAL A 48 -6.29 -9.01 -1.66
C VAL A 48 -6.00 -10.44 -1.21
N GLU A 49 -5.41 -11.24 -2.09
CA GLU A 49 -5.02 -12.62 -1.77
C GLU A 49 -4.03 -12.68 -0.61
N ALA A 50 -3.00 -11.83 -0.64
CA ALA A 50 -2.03 -11.74 0.44
C ALA A 50 -2.70 -11.32 1.77
N ALA A 51 -3.53 -10.27 1.75
CA ALA A 51 -4.21 -9.79 2.94
C ALA A 51 -5.11 -10.87 3.58
N ILE A 52 -5.82 -11.64 2.76
CA ILE A 52 -6.66 -12.75 3.22
C ILE A 52 -5.80 -13.89 3.79
N THR A 53 -4.73 -14.28 3.10
CA THR A 53 -3.86 -15.41 3.51
C THR A 53 -3.18 -15.13 4.85
N VAL A 54 -2.77 -13.89 5.07
CA VAL A 54 -2.12 -13.42 6.31
C VAL A 54 -3.03 -13.55 7.52
N GLN A 55 -4.32 -13.44 7.28
CA GLN A 55 -5.35 -13.66 8.28
C GLN A 55 -5.58 -15.16 8.51
N GLY A 56 -4.68 -16.03 8.07
CA GLY A 56 -4.74 -17.47 8.28
C GLY A 56 -5.78 -18.19 7.44
N PHE A 57 -6.31 -17.54 6.40
CA PHE A 57 -7.22 -18.20 5.47
C PHE A 57 -6.44 -18.95 4.39
N ASN A 58 -6.85 -20.20 4.13
CA ASN A 58 -6.36 -20.94 2.98
C ASN A 58 -7.24 -20.59 1.75
N LEU A 59 -6.62 -20.12 0.67
CA LEU A 59 -7.30 -19.82 -0.59
C LEU A 59 -7.19 -21.02 -1.54
N GLU A 60 -8.18 -21.90 -1.51
CA GLU A 60 -8.23 -23.05 -2.42
C GLU A 60 -8.86 -22.62 -3.74
N LYS A 61 -8.27 -22.93 -4.90
CA LYS A 61 -8.88 -22.56 -6.19
C LYS A 61 -10.25 -23.21 -6.33
N ALA A 62 -11.26 -22.41 -6.67
CA ALA A 62 -12.61 -22.90 -6.89
C ALA A 62 -12.82 -23.21 -8.38
N ASP A 63 -13.22 -24.46 -8.66
CA ASP A 63 -13.73 -24.88 -9.98
C ASP A 63 -15.25 -25.03 -9.88
N LEU A 64 -15.96 -23.93 -10.13
CA LEU A 64 -17.41 -23.85 -10.04
C LEU A 64 -18.04 -23.99 -11.44
N PRO A 65 -19.26 -24.54 -11.53
CA PRO A 65 -19.99 -24.61 -12.80
C PRO A 65 -20.22 -23.21 -13.35
N ARG A 66 -20.18 -23.05 -14.68
CA ARG A 66 -20.27 -21.73 -15.35
C ARG A 66 -21.57 -20.98 -15.06
N GLU A 67 -22.60 -21.73 -14.67
CA GLU A 67 -23.91 -21.21 -14.29
C GLU A 67 -23.91 -20.54 -12.91
N ASN A 68 -22.88 -20.77 -12.09
CA ASN A 68 -22.78 -20.16 -10.77
C ASN A 68 -22.64 -18.63 -10.89
N VAL A 69 -23.61 -17.93 -10.33
CA VAL A 69 -23.77 -16.46 -10.39
C VAL A 69 -22.55 -15.70 -9.87
N PHE A 70 -21.81 -16.24 -8.90
CA PHE A 70 -20.66 -15.56 -8.32
C PHE A 70 -19.40 -15.62 -9.19
N ILE A 71 -19.39 -16.44 -10.25
CA ILE A 71 -18.25 -16.53 -11.18
C ILE A 71 -18.56 -16.09 -12.62
N GLN A 72 -19.70 -15.43 -12.82
CA GLN A 72 -20.11 -14.93 -14.13
C GLN A 72 -19.22 -13.77 -14.59
N LYS A 73 -19.26 -13.47 -15.88
CA LYS A 73 -18.50 -12.35 -16.43
C LYS A 73 -19.24 -11.05 -16.15
N LEU A 74 -18.58 -10.09 -15.48
CA LEU A 74 -19.15 -8.79 -15.13
C LEU A 74 -18.40 -7.70 -15.88
N ASN A 75 -19.11 -6.88 -16.66
CA ASN A 75 -18.56 -5.81 -17.49
C ASN A 75 -17.33 -6.28 -18.30
N GLY A 76 -17.43 -7.48 -18.87
CA GLY A 76 -16.37 -8.09 -19.67
C GLY A 76 -15.21 -8.74 -18.89
N VAL A 77 -15.19 -8.67 -17.55
CA VAL A 77 -14.14 -9.21 -16.66
C VAL A 77 -14.59 -10.51 -16.02
N SER A 78 -13.72 -11.52 -16.03
CA SER A 78 -13.90 -12.79 -15.32
C SER A 78 -13.18 -12.75 -13.97
N PRO A 79 -13.76 -13.31 -12.91
CA PRO A 79 -13.11 -13.32 -11.61
C PRO A 79 -12.04 -14.41 -11.52
N LYS A 80 -11.17 -14.29 -10.52
CA LYS A 80 -10.59 -15.49 -9.89
C LYS A 80 -11.47 -15.93 -8.72
N ALA A 81 -11.70 -17.23 -8.63
CA ALA A 81 -12.57 -17.81 -7.62
C ALA A 81 -11.78 -18.72 -6.68
N TYR A 82 -12.11 -18.65 -5.41
CA TYR A 82 -11.52 -19.42 -4.33
C TYR A 82 -12.59 -20.02 -3.41
N PHE A 83 -12.22 -21.04 -2.65
CA PHE A 83 -12.94 -21.50 -1.48
C PHE A 83 -12.20 -21.07 -0.22
N ILE A 84 -12.96 -20.52 0.73
CA ILE A 84 -12.57 -20.36 2.13
C ILE A 84 -13.57 -21.16 2.95
N ASP A 85 -13.10 -22.24 3.58
CA ASP A 85 -13.95 -23.14 4.36
C ASP A 85 -15.18 -23.65 3.57
N GLY A 86 -14.94 -24.03 2.31
CA GLY A 86 -15.97 -24.50 1.38
C GLY A 86 -16.93 -23.43 0.84
N ARG A 87 -16.74 -22.15 1.20
CA ARG A 87 -17.57 -21.03 0.70
C ARG A 87 -16.86 -20.25 -0.39
N THR A 88 -17.61 -19.87 -1.42
CA THR A 88 -17.07 -19.18 -2.60
C THR A 88 -16.65 -17.75 -2.28
N LEU A 89 -15.42 -17.42 -2.64
CA LEU A 89 -14.89 -16.07 -2.73
C LEU A 89 -14.56 -15.78 -4.20
N SER A 90 -15.12 -14.71 -4.76
CA SER A 90 -14.84 -14.28 -6.14
C SER A 90 -14.22 -12.89 -6.13
N ILE A 91 -13.07 -12.73 -6.80
CA ILE A 91 -12.33 -11.46 -6.89
C ILE A 91 -12.27 -11.04 -8.36
N TYR A 92 -12.89 -9.90 -8.67
CA TYR A 92 -12.85 -9.27 -9.98
C TYR A 92 -11.86 -8.11 -9.95
N GLU A 93 -10.94 -8.09 -10.91
CA GLU A 93 -9.95 -7.02 -11.07
C GLU A 93 -10.28 -6.18 -12.29
N PHE A 94 -10.85 -4.99 -12.07
CA PHE A 94 -11.20 -4.07 -13.14
C PHE A 94 -10.06 -3.08 -13.43
N PRO A 95 -10.01 -2.50 -14.64
CA PRO A 95 -9.04 -1.46 -14.96
C PRO A 95 -9.21 -0.16 -14.16
N THR A 96 -10.44 0.14 -13.73
CA THR A 96 -10.78 1.38 -13.01
C THR A 96 -11.92 1.17 -12.02
N GLU A 97 -12.10 2.09 -11.08
CA GLU A 97 -13.25 2.07 -10.16
C GLU A 97 -14.60 2.21 -10.87
N ASP A 98 -14.66 3.00 -11.95
CA ASP A 98 -15.89 3.16 -12.72
C ASP A 98 -16.24 1.88 -13.50
N ALA A 99 -15.23 1.15 -14.00
CA ALA A 99 -15.44 -0.16 -14.59
C ALA A 99 -15.93 -1.19 -13.54
N ARG A 100 -15.43 -1.09 -12.30
CA ARG A 100 -15.93 -1.87 -11.16
C ARG A 100 -17.39 -1.56 -10.84
N LYS A 101 -17.78 -0.27 -10.80
CA LYS A 101 -19.18 0.13 -10.57
C LYS A 101 -20.11 -0.48 -11.63
N LYS A 102 -19.74 -0.37 -12.91
CA LYS A 102 -20.47 -1.04 -13.99
C LYS A 102 -20.53 -2.57 -13.82
N GLY A 103 -19.45 -3.18 -13.34
CA GLY A 103 -19.45 -4.61 -13.01
C GLY A 103 -20.42 -4.97 -11.88
N MET A 104 -20.63 -4.08 -10.91
CA MET A 104 -21.65 -4.24 -9.87
C MET A 104 -23.06 -4.10 -10.45
N ASP A 105 -23.29 -3.08 -11.29
CA ASP A 105 -24.57 -2.88 -11.97
C ASP A 105 -24.94 -4.12 -12.81
N ASP A 106 -23.98 -4.68 -13.54
CA ASP A 106 -24.13 -5.92 -14.32
C ASP A 106 -24.51 -7.12 -13.43
N PHE A 107 -23.92 -7.23 -12.23
CA PHE A 107 -24.23 -8.32 -11.30
C PHE A 107 -25.67 -8.20 -10.78
N GLU A 108 -26.08 -6.99 -10.37
CA GLU A 108 -27.45 -6.73 -9.90
C GLU A 108 -28.49 -7.02 -10.98
N GLU A 109 -28.22 -6.60 -12.23
CA GLU A 109 -29.09 -6.89 -13.38
C GLU A 109 -29.20 -8.41 -13.64
N GLN A 110 -28.06 -9.11 -13.70
CA GLN A 110 -28.02 -10.55 -13.97
C GLN A 110 -28.66 -11.40 -12.87
N THR A 111 -28.71 -10.89 -11.63
CA THR A 111 -29.22 -11.63 -10.47
C THR A 111 -30.61 -11.21 -10.00
N THR A 112 -31.25 -10.21 -10.62
CA THR A 112 -32.56 -9.66 -10.20
C THR A 112 -33.67 -10.72 -10.05
N THR A 113 -33.60 -11.83 -10.80
CA THR A 113 -34.60 -12.91 -10.77
C THR A 113 -34.12 -14.21 -10.14
N ILE A 114 -32.88 -14.21 -9.62
CA ILE A 114 -32.24 -15.40 -9.05
C ILE A 114 -32.38 -15.34 -7.52
N ASP A 115 -32.80 -16.46 -6.92
CA ASP A 115 -32.76 -16.62 -5.48
C ASP A 115 -31.29 -16.85 -5.06
N LEU A 116 -30.66 -15.82 -4.49
CA LEU A 116 -29.26 -15.84 -4.14
C LEU A 116 -29.04 -16.39 -2.72
N GLU A 117 -28.02 -17.22 -2.56
CA GLU A 117 -27.45 -17.50 -1.24
C GLU A 117 -26.99 -16.19 -0.59
N ALA A 118 -27.07 -16.11 0.75
CA ALA A 118 -26.59 -14.94 1.48
C ALA A 118 -25.11 -14.67 1.15
N TYR A 119 -24.80 -13.43 0.80
CA TYR A 119 -23.46 -13.03 0.38
C TYR A 119 -23.13 -11.61 0.85
N LYS A 120 -21.83 -11.32 0.92
CA LYS A 120 -21.29 -9.98 1.16
C LYS A 120 -20.52 -9.50 -0.06
N THR A 121 -20.55 -8.19 -0.25
CA THR A 121 -19.82 -7.50 -1.31
C THR A 121 -18.84 -6.50 -0.71
N TYR A 122 -17.61 -6.52 -1.22
CA TYR A 122 -16.55 -5.60 -0.81
C TYR A 122 -16.03 -4.82 -2.02
N PRO A 123 -16.46 -3.55 -2.18
CA PRO A 123 -15.90 -2.66 -3.18
C PRO A 123 -14.56 -2.09 -2.70
N ILE A 124 -13.45 -2.50 -3.31
CA ILE A 124 -12.09 -2.11 -2.90
C ILE A 124 -11.38 -1.45 -4.08
N LYS A 125 -11.43 -0.12 -4.18
CA LYS A 125 -10.90 0.63 -5.34
C LYS A 125 -11.42 0.06 -6.68
N ASN A 126 -10.55 -0.51 -7.51
CA ASN A 126 -10.87 -1.15 -8.79
C ASN A 126 -11.27 -2.64 -8.65
N LEU A 127 -11.25 -3.21 -7.45
CA LEU A 127 -11.61 -4.61 -7.20
C LEU A 127 -13.04 -4.74 -6.68
N LEU A 128 -13.77 -5.73 -7.18
CA LEU A 128 -15.06 -6.16 -6.62
C LEU A 128 -14.89 -7.57 -6.05
N VAL A 129 -15.12 -7.72 -4.76
CA VAL A 129 -15.03 -9.02 -4.08
C VAL A 129 -16.42 -9.44 -3.62
N PHE A 130 -16.80 -10.67 -3.93
CA PHE A 130 -18.00 -11.32 -3.38
C PHE A 130 -17.57 -12.49 -2.49
N TYR A 131 -18.23 -12.63 -1.34
CA TYR A 131 -18.08 -13.80 -0.49
C TYR A 131 -19.46 -14.36 -0.11
N VAL A 132 -19.70 -15.62 -0.44
CA VAL A 132 -20.90 -16.34 0.04
C VAL A 132 -20.74 -16.56 1.54
N GLU A 133 -21.73 -16.12 2.33
CA GLU A 133 -21.57 -16.05 3.79
C GLU A 133 -21.22 -17.42 4.40
N GLY A 134 -20.15 -17.41 5.19
CA GLY A 134 -19.69 -18.54 5.99
C GLY A 134 -20.15 -18.44 7.44
N THR A 135 -19.35 -18.99 8.35
CA THR A 135 -19.58 -18.82 9.79
C THR A 135 -19.38 -17.36 10.21
N MET A 136 -20.00 -16.94 11.31
CA MET A 136 -19.87 -15.58 11.84
C MET A 136 -18.40 -15.17 12.04
N ALA A 137 -17.58 -16.06 12.61
CA ALA A 137 -16.16 -15.80 12.83
C ALA A 137 -15.37 -15.55 11.53
N ILE A 138 -15.67 -16.31 10.47
CA ILE A 138 -15.06 -16.11 9.15
C ILE A 138 -15.54 -14.80 8.53
N ASN A 139 -16.85 -14.55 8.58
CA ASN A 139 -17.46 -13.34 8.03
C ASN A 139 -16.90 -12.08 8.68
N ASP A 140 -16.71 -12.07 10.00
CA ASP A 140 -16.18 -10.93 10.74
C ASP A 140 -14.72 -10.70 10.41
N LYS A 141 -13.89 -11.75 10.39
CA LYS A 141 -12.48 -11.65 10.06
C LYS A 141 -12.25 -11.20 8.61
N LEU A 142 -12.99 -11.75 7.64
CA LEU A 142 -12.94 -11.29 6.25
C LEU A 142 -13.43 -9.84 6.10
N ASN A 143 -14.50 -9.46 6.79
CA ASN A 143 -14.99 -8.09 6.77
C ASN A 143 -13.93 -7.10 7.26
N THR A 144 -13.35 -7.36 8.42
CA THR A 144 -12.25 -6.56 8.97
C THR A 144 -11.10 -6.46 7.97
N THR A 145 -10.70 -7.59 7.39
CA THR A 145 -9.59 -7.65 6.42
C THR A 145 -9.86 -6.80 5.18
N LEU A 146 -10.98 -7.04 4.50
CA LEU A 146 -11.31 -6.44 3.21
C LEU A 146 -11.71 -4.97 3.33
N THR A 147 -12.41 -4.58 4.39
CA THR A 147 -12.72 -3.16 4.66
C THR A 147 -11.47 -2.37 5.00
N SER A 148 -10.47 -2.98 5.64
CA SER A 148 -9.18 -2.30 5.90
C SER A 148 -8.41 -1.96 4.62
N LEU A 149 -8.62 -2.72 3.54
CA LEU A 149 -8.03 -2.43 2.22
C LEU A 149 -8.77 -1.30 1.49
N ALA A 150 -10.05 -1.09 1.79
CA ALA A 150 -10.86 -0.03 1.20
C ALA A 150 -10.67 1.33 1.90
N THR A 151 -10.12 1.33 3.11
CA THR A 151 -9.99 2.54 3.94
C THR A 151 -8.73 3.32 3.57
N GLU A 152 -8.85 4.64 3.43
CA GLU A 152 -7.68 5.52 3.27
C GLU A 152 -6.80 5.43 4.53
N ARG A 153 -5.54 5.07 4.32
CA ARG A 153 -4.56 4.92 5.40
C ARG A 153 -4.07 6.31 5.81
N THR A 154 -4.03 6.58 7.12
CA THR A 154 -3.36 7.77 7.63
C THR A 154 -1.90 7.42 7.89
N LEU A 155 -0.99 8.06 7.16
CA LEU A 155 0.44 7.96 7.42
C LEU A 155 0.80 8.92 8.53
N ILE A 156 1.19 8.36 9.66
CA ILE A 156 1.63 9.16 10.81
C ILE A 156 3.16 9.23 10.75
N PRO A 157 3.75 10.44 10.68
CA PRO A 157 5.18 10.61 10.90
C PRO A 157 5.56 10.02 12.27
N LEU A 158 6.64 9.24 12.32
CA LEU A 158 7.10 8.56 13.54
C LEU A 158 7.58 9.51 14.66
N GLU A 159 7.60 10.82 14.39
CA GLU A 159 7.89 11.87 15.37
C GLU A 159 6.68 12.22 16.26
N GLU A 160 5.48 11.77 15.89
CA GLU A 160 4.25 11.97 16.64
C GLU A 160 4.02 10.79 17.60
N LYS A 161 4.10 11.04 18.92
CA LYS A 161 3.99 10.02 19.98
C LYS A 161 2.66 9.28 19.96
N ASN A 162 2.61 8.16 19.25
CA ASN A 162 1.42 7.30 19.09
C ASN A 162 1.71 5.84 19.47
N GLY A 163 2.59 5.60 20.45
CA GLY A 163 2.98 4.25 20.88
C GLY A 163 3.96 3.56 19.93
N VAL A 164 4.54 4.28 18.98
CA VAL A 164 5.63 3.82 18.11
C VAL A 164 6.69 4.91 18.08
N ASP A 165 7.90 4.59 18.52
CA ASP A 165 9.01 5.54 18.60
C ASP A 165 10.22 5.04 17.80
N PHE A 166 10.90 5.96 17.12
CA PHE A 166 12.06 5.64 16.29
C PHE A 166 13.36 5.62 17.11
N LEU A 167 14.06 4.47 17.16
CA LEU A 167 15.30 4.34 17.93
C LEU A 167 16.56 4.55 17.07
N ALA A 168 16.61 4.00 15.85
CA ALA A 168 17.75 4.15 14.93
C ALA A 168 17.47 3.70 13.48
N SER A 169 17.93 4.47 12.47
CA SER A 169 17.85 4.13 11.01
C SER A 169 19.20 4.25 10.30
N GLU A 170 20.17 4.92 10.90
CA GLU A 170 21.30 5.48 10.15
C GLU A 170 22.33 4.42 9.72
N LYS A 171 22.15 3.16 10.10
CA LYS A 171 23.17 2.12 9.86
C LYS A 171 22.81 1.27 8.65
N LYS A 172 23.73 1.31 7.67
CA LYS A 172 23.70 0.51 6.45
C LYS A 172 24.24 -0.90 6.69
N THR A 173 23.65 -1.61 7.65
CA THR A 173 24.10 -2.94 8.08
C THR A 173 22.94 -3.94 8.04
N LEU A 174 23.27 -5.20 7.81
CA LEU A 174 22.34 -6.34 7.90
C LEU A 174 23.08 -7.54 8.51
N PRO A 175 22.35 -8.55 9.03
CA PRO A 175 22.95 -9.81 9.42
C PRO A 175 23.65 -10.49 8.25
N ASN A 176 24.79 -11.14 8.51
CA ASN A 176 25.57 -11.83 7.45
C ASN A 176 24.78 -12.90 6.70
N ASN A 177 23.74 -13.47 7.33
CA ASN A 177 22.85 -14.47 6.76
C ASN A 177 21.49 -13.89 6.32
N PHE A 178 21.42 -12.59 6.03
CA PHE A 178 20.18 -11.93 5.62
C PHE A 178 19.50 -12.63 4.44
N HIS A 179 20.22 -12.90 3.36
CA HIS A 179 19.63 -13.52 2.15
C HIS A 179 19.13 -14.95 2.35
N GLU A 180 19.59 -15.64 3.39
CA GLU A 180 19.15 -17.00 3.72
C GLU A 180 17.89 -17.00 4.62
N ARG A 181 17.62 -15.87 5.30
CA ARG A 181 16.63 -15.80 6.37
C ARG A 181 15.53 -14.78 6.11
N ALA A 182 15.78 -13.80 5.26
CA ALA A 182 14.80 -12.82 4.87
C ALA A 182 13.66 -13.51 4.10
N LEU A 183 12.44 -13.04 4.35
CA LEU A 183 11.33 -13.33 3.47
C LEU A 183 11.54 -12.56 2.18
N THR A 184 11.64 -13.25 1.05
CA THR A 184 11.64 -12.64 -0.29
C THR A 184 10.30 -12.86 -0.95
N ARG A 185 9.74 -11.80 -1.54
CA ARG A 185 8.51 -11.89 -2.33
C ARG A 185 8.70 -12.80 -3.54
N GLU A 186 7.80 -13.76 -3.71
CA GLU A 186 7.76 -14.63 -4.89
C GLU A 186 7.43 -13.87 -6.18
N TYR A 187 6.69 -12.77 -6.07
CA TYR A 187 6.23 -11.97 -7.20
C TYR A 187 6.86 -10.57 -7.21
N PRO A 188 7.16 -10.02 -8.39
CA PRO A 188 7.63 -8.65 -8.52
C PRO A 188 6.67 -7.63 -7.87
N PRO A 189 7.18 -6.51 -7.35
CA PRO A 189 8.61 -6.26 -7.11
C PRO A 189 9.20 -7.19 -6.04
N HIS A 190 10.44 -7.68 -6.23
CA HIS A 190 11.08 -8.67 -5.36
C HIS A 190 11.73 -8.02 -4.14
N PHE A 191 10.93 -7.67 -3.15
CA PHE A 191 11.43 -7.15 -1.88
C PHE A 191 11.85 -8.28 -0.95
N SER A 192 12.83 -7.98 -0.09
CA SER A 192 13.29 -8.90 0.95
C SER A 192 13.31 -8.20 2.30
N TYR A 193 12.70 -8.82 3.31
CA TYR A 193 12.62 -8.27 4.65
C TYR A 193 13.02 -9.30 5.70
N LEU A 194 13.70 -8.86 6.75
CA LEU A 194 13.99 -9.66 7.94
C LEU A 194 13.58 -8.87 9.18
N VAL A 195 12.61 -9.40 9.92
CA VAL A 195 12.03 -8.75 11.09
C VAL A 195 12.27 -9.58 12.34
N TYR A 196 12.86 -8.96 13.37
CA TYR A 196 12.88 -9.50 14.73
C TYR A 196 12.04 -8.67 15.66
N LYS A 197 11.38 -9.33 16.59
CA LYS A 197 10.81 -8.74 17.79
C LYS A 197 11.65 -9.14 19.00
N VAL A 198 11.88 -8.18 19.87
CA VAL A 198 12.65 -8.30 21.11
C VAL A 198 11.80 -7.79 22.26
N GLU A 199 11.67 -8.63 23.30
CA GLU A 199 10.81 -8.35 24.47
C GLU A 199 11.62 -8.14 25.76
N LYS A 200 12.96 -8.27 25.70
CA LYS A 200 13.86 -8.07 26.86
C LYS A 200 15.24 -7.57 26.46
N GLN A 201 15.89 -6.90 27.42
CA GLN A 201 17.21 -6.27 27.26
C GLN A 201 18.31 -7.22 26.76
N GLN A 202 18.33 -8.47 27.24
CA GLN A 202 19.36 -9.43 26.83
C GLN A 202 19.31 -9.71 25.32
N ASP A 203 18.12 -9.93 24.78
CA ASP A 203 17.97 -10.23 23.34
C ASP A 203 18.13 -8.96 22.52
N TYR A 204 17.81 -7.80 23.09
CA TYR A 204 18.09 -6.52 22.45
C TYR A 204 19.56 -6.39 22.10
N GLU A 205 20.45 -6.68 23.05
CA GLU A 205 21.89 -6.65 22.86
C GLU A 205 22.39 -7.77 21.93
N GLU A 206 21.77 -8.95 21.95
CA GLU A 206 22.09 -10.03 21.02
C GLU A 206 21.73 -9.66 19.58
N VAL A 207 20.49 -9.24 19.34
CA VAL A 207 20.00 -8.86 18.01
C VAL A 207 20.73 -7.62 17.50
N SER A 208 21.04 -6.66 18.35
CA SER A 208 21.87 -5.50 17.97
C SER A 208 23.23 -5.90 17.42
N ARG A 209 23.89 -6.87 18.07
CA ARG A 209 25.17 -7.43 17.59
C ARG A 209 24.99 -8.20 16.29
N LEU A 210 23.90 -8.96 16.14
CA LEU A 210 23.57 -9.66 14.89
C LEU A 210 23.44 -8.68 13.72
N TYR A 211 22.83 -7.52 13.95
CA TYR A 211 22.71 -6.43 12.98
C TYR A 211 23.94 -5.52 12.89
N GLN A 212 25.02 -5.85 13.61
CA GLN A 212 26.29 -5.12 13.61
C GLN A 212 26.15 -3.65 14.01
N LEU A 213 25.24 -3.37 14.94
CA LEU A 213 25.01 -2.01 15.44
C LEU A 213 26.07 -1.66 16.50
N GLU A 214 27.11 -0.92 16.10
CA GLU A 214 28.23 -0.56 17.00
C GLU A 214 27.93 0.50 18.07
N THR A 215 26.76 1.16 18.04
CA THR A 215 26.44 2.26 18.97
C THR A 215 25.62 1.72 20.14
N SER A 216 25.79 2.28 21.35
CA SER A 216 24.84 2.07 22.45
C SER A 216 23.46 2.52 21.96
N LEU A 217 22.59 1.56 21.66
CA LEU A 217 21.21 1.89 21.36
C LEU A 217 20.57 2.51 22.60
N GLN A 218 19.52 3.29 22.38
CA GLN A 218 18.80 3.95 23.46
C GLN A 218 18.28 2.91 24.47
N GLU A 219 18.20 3.30 25.74
CA GLU A 219 17.62 2.44 26.78
C GLU A 219 16.11 2.30 26.54
N VAL A 220 15.61 1.06 26.58
CA VAL A 220 14.21 0.73 26.32
C VAL A 220 13.55 0.17 27.58
N ASN A 221 12.37 0.70 27.92
CA ASN A 221 11.54 0.11 28.97
C ASN A 221 10.75 -1.08 28.42
N PHE A 222 11.33 -2.27 28.51
CA PHE A 222 10.70 -3.52 28.06
C PHE A 222 9.44 -3.94 28.84
N ALA A 223 9.15 -3.30 29.98
CA ALA A 223 7.88 -3.53 30.67
C ALA A 223 6.67 -2.97 29.88
N GLU A 224 6.91 -1.94 29.07
CA GLU A 224 5.86 -1.20 28.34
C GLU A 224 5.98 -1.34 26.84
N ASN A 225 7.16 -1.72 26.32
CA ASN A 225 7.44 -1.71 24.89
C ASN A 225 8.25 -2.91 24.43
N ASP A 226 8.02 -3.29 23.19
CA ASP A 226 8.84 -4.23 22.44
C ASP A 226 9.68 -3.46 21.42
N VAL A 227 10.78 -4.07 20.99
CA VAL A 227 11.64 -3.50 19.94
C VAL A 227 11.61 -4.37 18.70
N PHE A 228 11.43 -3.72 17.56
CA PHE A 228 11.48 -4.35 16.25
C PHE A 228 12.73 -3.93 15.50
N PHE A 229 13.45 -4.92 14.97
CA PHE A 229 14.55 -4.72 14.02
C PHE A 229 14.05 -5.10 12.64
N ILE A 230 13.98 -4.15 11.72
CA ILE A 230 13.48 -4.31 10.37
C ILE A 230 14.66 -4.12 9.41
N GLY A 231 15.14 -5.22 8.85
CA GLY A 231 16.22 -5.23 7.86
C GLY A 231 15.68 -5.37 6.44
N LEU A 232 16.20 -4.58 5.51
CA LEU A 232 15.95 -4.67 4.07
C LEU A 232 17.15 -4.16 3.25
N ASN A 233 17.09 -4.35 1.94
CA ASN A 233 17.97 -3.64 1.00
C ASN A 233 17.18 -2.53 0.32
N GLU A 234 17.79 -1.36 0.20
CA GLU A 234 17.25 -0.20 -0.50
C GLU A 234 18.23 0.29 -1.59
N SER A 235 17.78 1.20 -2.43
CA SER A 235 18.67 1.90 -3.36
C SER A 235 19.63 2.80 -2.59
N GLY A 236 20.92 2.77 -2.90
CA GLY A 236 21.91 3.60 -2.22
C GLY A 236 21.74 5.10 -2.46
N SER A 237 21.10 5.50 -3.57
CA SER A 237 20.78 6.89 -3.89
C SER A 237 19.42 7.36 -3.40
N CYS A 238 18.56 6.44 -2.97
CA CYS A 238 17.18 6.72 -2.55
C CYS A 238 16.87 5.99 -1.23
N PRO A 239 17.41 6.47 -0.10
CA PRO A 239 17.10 5.87 1.18
C PRO A 239 15.64 6.08 1.53
N TYR A 240 14.99 5.04 2.06
CA TYR A 240 13.60 5.12 2.47
C TYR A 240 13.43 5.80 3.83
N ASP A 241 12.32 6.51 3.96
CA ASP A 241 11.72 6.88 5.24
C ASP A 241 10.73 5.79 5.65
N LEU A 242 10.79 5.36 6.91
CA LEU A 242 9.82 4.45 7.49
C LEU A 242 8.70 5.27 8.15
N LYS A 243 7.45 4.94 7.85
CA LYS A 243 6.27 5.57 8.45
C LYS A 243 5.38 4.55 9.12
N TRP A 244 4.77 4.93 10.24
CA TRP A 244 3.75 4.13 10.89
C TRP A 244 2.42 4.29 10.15
N VAL A 245 1.75 3.17 9.94
CA VAL A 245 0.41 3.15 9.37
C VAL A 245 -0.59 2.88 10.48
N GLU A 246 -1.26 3.93 10.94
CA GLU A 246 -2.37 3.76 11.86
C GLU A 246 -3.57 3.21 11.09
N ASN A 247 -3.89 1.94 11.32
CA ASN A 247 -5.06 1.32 10.73
C ASN A 247 -6.14 1.11 11.81
N LYS A 248 -7.07 2.07 11.92
CA LYS A 248 -8.20 2.00 12.86
C LYS A 248 -9.14 0.82 12.59
N ALA A 249 -9.09 0.21 11.41
CA ALA A 249 -9.90 -0.94 11.03
C ALA A 249 -9.14 -2.28 11.16
N ALA A 250 -7.82 -2.31 11.00
CA ALA A 250 -7.01 -3.54 11.10
C ALA A 250 -6.30 -3.61 12.46
N LEU A 251 -7.04 -4.04 13.47
CA LEU A 251 -6.51 -4.32 14.82
C LEU A 251 -5.58 -5.55 14.89
N SER A 252 -5.09 -6.08 13.78
CA SER A 252 -4.49 -7.42 13.72
C SER A 252 -3.08 -7.49 13.14
N SER A 253 -2.47 -6.37 12.73
CA SER A 253 -1.08 -6.38 12.23
C SER A 253 -0.40 -5.01 12.36
N ILE A 254 0.76 -4.98 13.02
CA ILE A 254 1.70 -3.85 12.97
C ILE A 254 2.03 -3.55 11.51
N SER A 255 1.88 -2.30 11.09
CA SER A 255 1.99 -1.90 9.68
C SER A 255 2.93 -0.72 9.51
N PHE A 256 3.90 -0.87 8.62
CA PHE A 256 4.84 0.20 8.26
C PHE A 256 4.89 0.41 6.76
N GLU A 257 5.06 1.67 6.35
CA GLU A 257 5.22 2.06 4.97
C GLU A 257 6.60 2.65 4.73
N LEU A 258 7.27 2.18 3.67
CA LEU A 258 8.51 2.74 3.15
C LEU A 258 8.15 3.78 2.09
N THR A 259 8.50 5.04 2.37
CA THR A 259 8.28 6.15 1.44
C THR A 259 9.60 6.71 0.96
N LEU A 260 9.66 7.08 -0.32
CA LEU A 260 10.79 7.84 -0.85
C LEU A 260 10.70 9.31 -0.39
N PRO A 261 11.85 9.94 -0.10
CA PRO A 261 11.90 11.38 0.14
C PRO A 261 11.34 12.17 -1.06
N PRO A 262 10.68 13.32 -0.82
CA PRO A 262 9.97 14.07 -1.88
C PRO A 262 10.88 14.64 -2.99
N GLU A 263 12.19 14.66 -2.82
CA GLU A 263 13.17 15.21 -3.77
C GLU A 263 14.12 14.14 -4.34
N THR A 264 13.75 12.86 -4.35
CA THR A 264 14.61 11.81 -4.92
C THR A 264 14.72 11.93 -6.44
N GLU A 265 15.97 12.01 -6.93
CA GLU A 265 16.33 11.79 -8.33
C GLU A 265 16.08 10.33 -8.76
N GLU A 266 16.44 9.96 -9.99
CA GLU A 266 16.38 8.56 -10.44
C GLU A 266 17.19 7.65 -9.50
N CYS A 267 16.52 6.65 -8.92
CA CYS A 267 17.15 5.73 -7.97
C CYS A 267 18.12 4.77 -8.68
N THR A 268 19.28 4.55 -8.08
CA THR A 268 20.27 3.60 -8.59
C THR A 268 19.86 2.16 -8.25
N SER A 269 20.25 1.21 -9.10
CA SER A 269 19.91 -0.22 -8.94
C SER A 269 20.81 -0.96 -7.94
N ASP A 270 21.65 -0.25 -7.18
CA ASP A 270 22.47 -0.88 -6.15
C ASP A 270 21.61 -1.31 -4.95
N ALA A 271 21.93 -2.46 -4.37
CA ALA A 271 21.29 -2.96 -3.16
C ALA A 271 22.15 -2.58 -1.95
N THR A 272 21.78 -1.50 -1.28
CA THR A 272 22.42 -1.04 -0.05
C THR A 272 21.67 -1.59 1.17
N PRO A 273 22.36 -2.25 2.12
CA PRO A 273 21.76 -2.70 3.37
C PRO A 273 21.15 -1.55 4.17
N ARG A 274 20.00 -1.79 4.81
CA ARG A 274 19.33 -0.83 5.70
C ARG A 274 18.66 -1.54 6.87
N THR A 275 18.80 -0.97 8.06
CA THR A 275 18.12 -1.44 9.26
C THR A 275 17.39 -0.29 9.94
N PHE A 276 16.12 -0.53 10.27
CA PHE A 276 15.31 0.32 11.14
C PHE A 276 15.12 -0.38 12.49
N VAL A 277 15.33 0.36 13.57
CA VAL A 277 15.06 -0.09 14.95
C VAL A 277 13.95 0.80 15.49
N VAL A 278 12.80 0.19 15.79
CA VAL A 278 11.61 0.89 16.26
C VAL A 278 11.12 0.28 17.56
N GLN A 279 10.74 1.13 18.49
CA GLN A 279 10.04 0.76 19.71
C GLN A 279 8.54 0.80 19.44
N VAL A 280 7.81 -0.19 19.92
CA VAL A 280 6.34 -0.28 19.78
C VAL A 280 5.76 -0.65 21.14
N SER A 281 4.67 0.00 21.54
CA SER A 281 4.02 -0.30 22.82
C SER A 281 3.47 -1.72 22.85
N ASN A 282 3.55 -2.36 24.02
CA ASN A 282 3.06 -3.73 24.22
C ASN A 282 1.56 -3.87 23.92
N GLU A 283 0.79 -2.79 24.08
CA GLU A 283 -0.63 -2.76 23.71
C GLU A 283 -0.86 -3.05 22.22
N ILE A 284 0.09 -2.64 21.36
CA ILE A 284 0.04 -2.82 19.91
C ILE A 284 0.74 -4.12 19.49
N SER A 285 1.91 -4.41 20.06
CA SER A 285 2.76 -5.54 19.65
C SER A 285 2.39 -6.90 20.24
N ASN A 286 1.53 -6.93 21.25
CA ASN A 286 1.06 -8.19 21.82
C ASN A 286 0.27 -9.02 20.80
N HIS A 287 0.57 -10.33 20.77
CA HIS A 287 -0.06 -11.32 19.89
C HIS A 287 0.18 -11.12 18.39
N GLN A 288 1.12 -10.27 18.00
CA GLN A 288 1.47 -10.05 16.60
C GLN A 288 2.52 -11.07 16.14
N GLU A 289 2.12 -11.95 15.23
CA GLU A 289 3.02 -12.94 14.60
C GLU A 289 3.63 -12.42 13.30
N ASN A 290 3.03 -11.38 12.72
CA ASN A 290 3.44 -10.83 11.44
C ASN A 290 3.42 -9.31 11.43
N LEU A 291 4.25 -8.73 10.57
CA LEU A 291 4.34 -7.31 10.29
C LEU A 291 3.97 -7.07 8.82
N LEU A 292 3.14 -6.06 8.55
CA LEU A 292 2.79 -5.62 7.20
C LEU A 292 3.75 -4.52 6.74
N MET A 293 4.63 -4.83 5.79
CA MET A 293 5.47 -3.86 5.10
C MET A 293 4.78 -3.38 3.83
N ILE A 294 4.75 -2.07 3.61
CA ILE A 294 4.16 -1.45 2.44
C ILE A 294 5.27 -0.70 1.70
N GLU A 295 5.53 -1.05 0.44
CA GLU A 295 6.57 -0.41 -0.38
C GLU A 295 6.05 -0.28 -1.82
N SER A 296 6.05 0.94 -2.37
CA SER A 296 5.53 1.21 -3.73
C SER A 296 4.12 0.62 -3.96
N ASP A 297 3.19 0.93 -3.05
CA ASP A 297 1.83 0.39 -3.01
C ASP A 297 1.74 -1.15 -2.86
N SER A 298 2.86 -1.83 -2.63
CA SER A 298 2.95 -3.28 -2.44
C SER A 298 3.04 -3.69 -0.98
N ASN A 299 2.02 -4.37 -0.49
CA ASN A 299 1.94 -5.00 0.82
C ASN A 299 2.71 -6.32 0.81
N THR A 300 3.57 -6.50 1.79
CA THR A 300 4.32 -7.72 2.06
C THR A 300 4.13 -8.07 3.52
N VAL A 301 3.71 -9.30 3.80
CA VAL A 301 3.58 -9.73 5.18
C VAL A 301 4.77 -10.55 5.58
N VAL A 302 5.46 -10.03 6.57
CA VAL A 302 6.75 -10.50 7.02
C VAL A 302 6.55 -11.19 8.37
N PRO A 303 6.92 -12.48 8.50
CA PRO A 303 6.85 -13.16 9.78
C PRO A 303 7.80 -12.50 10.78
N ILE A 304 7.30 -12.28 11.99
CA ILE A 304 8.09 -11.74 13.09
C ILE A 304 8.87 -12.88 13.73
N LEU A 305 10.19 -12.77 13.73
CA LEU A 305 11.05 -13.72 14.44
C LEU A 305 11.19 -13.28 15.89
N ALA A 306 10.70 -14.10 16.82
CA ALA A 306 10.91 -13.87 18.25
C ALA A 306 12.33 -14.29 18.68
N ARG A 307 12.90 -13.54 19.62
CA ARG A 307 14.14 -13.86 20.32
C ARG A 307 13.92 -13.73 21.82
#